data_AF-A0A1Y1I507-F1
#
_entry.id   AF-A0A1Y1I507-F1
#
_cell.length_a   1.000
_cell.length_b   1.000
_cell.length_c   1.000
_cell.angle_alpha   90.00
_cell.angle_beta   90.00
_cell.angle_gamma   90.00
#
_symmetry.space_group_name_H-M   'P 1'
#
loop_
_entity.id
_entity.type
_entity.pdbx_description
1 polymer ?
#
loop_
_entity_poly.entity_id
_entity_poly.type
_entity_poly.pdbx_seq_one_letter_code
_entity_poly.pdbx_strand_id
1 'polypeptide(L)'
;MADIKFQVVRPNEPDETSPYISLADPTNDIANLRDAEEVVINESSIRVIADYPLKDEFEFEVKPFDGAQHFTRAALAHAISALYQRIYTEEDRTSPEVAGHVPGMMNRDTTEVKSSRHSMLK
;
A
#
# COMPACT_ATOMS: atom_id res chain seq x y z
N MET A 1 5.18 -13.10 22.24
CA MET A 1 4.45 -13.03 20.96
C MET A 1 5.36 -13.63 19.90
N ALA A 2 4.82 -14.41 18.97
CA ALA A 2 5.62 -14.99 17.89
C ALA A 2 5.74 -13.98 16.75
N ASP A 3 6.96 -13.74 16.28
CA ASP A 3 7.21 -12.87 15.13
C ASP A 3 6.98 -13.63 13.82
N ILE A 4 6.08 -13.12 12.98
CA ILE A 4 5.84 -13.65 11.63
C ILE A 4 6.76 -12.92 10.66
N LYS A 5 7.68 -13.64 10.02
CA LYS A 5 8.62 -13.08 9.04
C LYS A 5 8.22 -13.46 7.62
N PHE A 6 8.13 -12.50 6.70
CA PHE A 6 7.89 -12.78 5.30
C PHE A 6 9.23 -13.01 4.60
N GLN A 7 9.55 -14.23 4.18
CA GLN A 7 10.87 -14.56 3.61
C GLN A 7 10.80 -14.61 2.08
N VAL A 8 10.81 -13.46 1.42
CA VAL A 8 10.72 -13.37 -0.04
C VAL A 8 12.07 -13.69 -0.67
N VAL A 9 12.13 -14.76 -1.46
CA VAL A 9 13.33 -15.22 -2.17
C VAL A 9 13.64 -14.26 -3.31
N ARG A 10 14.91 -13.87 -3.45
CA ARG A 10 15.36 -13.06 -4.58
C ARG A 10 15.66 -13.94 -5.78
N PRO A 11 15.14 -13.64 -6.99
CA PRO A 11 15.33 -14.50 -8.16
C PRO A 11 16.80 -14.79 -8.52
N ASN A 12 17.70 -13.84 -8.25
CA ASN A 12 19.13 -13.97 -8.57
C ASN A 12 19.98 -14.46 -7.39
N GLU A 13 19.40 -14.57 -6.19
CA GLU A 13 20.09 -14.87 -4.93
C GLU A 13 19.20 -15.81 -4.10
N PRO A 14 19.08 -17.09 -4.46
CA PRO A 14 18.09 -18.00 -3.86
C PRO A 14 18.34 -18.30 -2.37
N ASP A 15 19.57 -18.09 -1.90
CA ASP A 15 19.95 -18.22 -0.49
C ASP A 15 19.65 -16.94 0.32
N GLU A 16 19.38 -15.81 -0.35
CA GLU A 16 19.03 -14.55 0.30
C GLU A 16 17.52 -14.30 0.28
N THR A 17 16.99 -13.89 1.43
CA THR A 17 15.58 -13.56 1.58
C THR A 17 15.39 -12.13 2.07
N SER A 18 14.46 -11.41 1.46
CA SER A 18 13.96 -10.12 1.95
C SER A 18 12.86 -10.35 3.00
N PRO A 19 12.86 -9.62 4.13
CA PRO A 19 11.76 -9.66 5.11
C PRO A 19 10.52 -8.86 4.68
N TYR A 20 10.56 -8.20 3.52
CA TYR A 20 9.59 -7.20 3.09
C TYR A 20 8.69 -7.71 1.97
N ILE A 21 7.41 -7.33 2.02
CA ILE A 21 6.42 -7.52 0.95
C ILE A 21 5.86 -6.15 0.56
N SER A 22 5.69 -5.93 -0.74
CA SER A 22 4.96 -4.81 -1.32
C SER A 22 3.47 -4.92 -1.00
N LEU A 23 2.92 -3.95 -0.26
CA LEU A 23 1.48 -3.91 0.03
C LEU A 23 0.66 -3.37 -1.15
N ALA A 24 1.27 -2.58 -2.04
CA ALA A 24 0.60 -2.01 -3.21
C ALA A 24 0.43 -3.03 -4.34
N ASP A 25 1.45 -3.86 -4.59
CA ASP A 25 1.42 -4.99 -5.53
C ASP A 25 2.22 -6.16 -4.94
N PRO A 26 1.55 -7.08 -4.21
CA PRO A 26 2.22 -8.18 -3.53
C PRO A 26 2.47 -9.38 -4.45
N THR A 27 2.00 -9.36 -5.69
CA THR A 27 1.85 -10.56 -6.54
C THR A 27 3.17 -11.29 -6.73
N ASN A 28 4.23 -10.56 -7.08
CA ASN A 28 5.56 -11.13 -7.29
C ASN A 28 6.21 -11.57 -5.97
N ASP A 29 6.01 -10.82 -4.89
CA ASP A 29 6.60 -11.13 -3.59
C ASP A 29 5.99 -12.39 -2.99
N ILE A 30 4.67 -12.55 -3.11
CA ILE A 30 3.95 -13.75 -2.67
C ILE A 30 4.35 -14.98 -3.49
N ALA A 31 4.51 -14.82 -4.81
CA ALA A 31 4.96 -15.91 -5.68
C ALA A 31 6.36 -16.42 -5.32
N ASN A 32 7.20 -15.57 -4.72
CA ASN A 32 8.56 -15.91 -4.28
C ASN A 32 8.66 -16.11 -2.76
N LEU A 33 7.54 -16.26 -2.06
CA LEU A 33 7.55 -16.40 -0.60
C LEU A 33 7.99 -17.81 -0.20
N ARG A 34 9.03 -17.90 0.64
CA ARG A 34 9.41 -19.16 1.25
C ARG A 34 8.30 -19.65 2.17
N ASP A 35 7.99 -20.93 2.09
CA ASP A 35 6.99 -21.59 2.93
C ASP A 35 5.63 -20.87 2.87
N ALA A 36 5.21 -20.46 1.66
CA ALA A 36 3.98 -19.73 1.40
C ALA A 36 2.72 -20.38 2.02
N GLU A 37 2.67 -21.71 2.01
CA GLU A 37 1.56 -22.52 2.53
C GLU A 37 1.68 -22.86 4.03
N GLU A 38 2.74 -22.41 4.71
CA GLU A 38 2.89 -22.63 6.14
C GLU A 38 1.79 -21.89 6.91
N VAL A 39 1.13 -22.61 7.82
CA VAL A 39 0.16 -22.01 8.74
C VAL A 39 0.89 -21.16 9.77
N VAL A 40 0.69 -19.84 9.70
CA VAL A 40 1.31 -18.87 10.61
C VAL A 40 0.37 -18.39 11.71
N ILE A 41 -0.95 -18.47 11.48
CA ILE A 41 -1.97 -18.15 12.49
C ILE A 41 -3.06 -19.22 12.40
N ASN A 42 -3.28 -19.94 13.49
CA ASN A 42 -4.26 -21.02 13.56
C ASN A 42 -5.60 -20.53 14.15
N GLU A 43 -6.12 -19.43 13.60
CA GLU A 43 -7.38 -18.82 14.00
C GLU A 43 -8.21 -18.51 12.75
N SER A 44 -9.54 -18.59 12.89
CA SER A 44 -10.49 -18.36 11.80
C SER A 44 -10.81 -16.89 11.55
N SER A 45 -10.35 -15.99 12.43
CA SER A 45 -10.31 -14.55 12.18
C SER A 45 -9.19 -13.90 12.99
N ILE A 46 -8.72 -12.76 12.49
CA ILE A 46 -7.73 -11.91 13.16
C ILE A 46 -8.21 -10.46 13.13
N ARG A 47 -7.76 -9.66 14.10
CA ARG A 47 -7.88 -8.21 14.06
C ARG A 47 -6.56 -7.62 13.61
N VAL A 48 -6.59 -6.88 12.51
CA VAL A 48 -5.46 -6.09 12.01
C VAL A 48 -5.68 -4.66 12.42
N ILE A 49 -4.68 -4.08 13.06
CA ILE A 49 -4.65 -2.69 13.52
C ILE A 49 -3.64 -1.96 12.66
N ALA A 50 -4.10 -0.96 11.90
CA ALA A 50 -3.26 -0.09 11.09
C ALA A 50 -3.19 1.29 11.76
N ASP A 51 -1.99 1.66 12.21
CA ASP A 51 -1.67 2.95 12.85
C ASP A 51 -0.95 3.93 11.89
N TYR A 52 -0.68 3.49 10.67
CA TYR A 52 -0.12 4.28 9.57
C TYR A 52 -0.66 3.76 8.23
N PRO A 53 -1.00 4.61 7.24
CA PRO A 53 -0.82 6.07 7.16
C PRO A 53 -1.94 6.91 7.81
N LEU A 54 -2.92 6.27 8.44
CA LEU A 54 -4.14 6.92 8.89
C LEU A 54 -3.91 7.85 10.09
N LYS A 55 -4.73 8.91 10.20
CA LYS A 55 -4.69 9.85 11.33
C LYS A 55 -5.15 9.23 12.64
N ASP A 56 -6.10 8.31 12.54
CA ASP A 56 -6.67 7.55 13.65
C ASP A 56 -6.43 6.06 13.40
N GLU A 57 -6.26 5.30 14.49
CA GLU A 57 -6.11 3.86 14.43
C GLU A 57 -7.31 3.22 13.73
N PHE A 58 -7.04 2.39 12.72
CA PHE A 58 -8.09 1.70 11.99
C PHE A 58 -7.96 0.20 12.16
N GLU A 59 -9.01 -0.38 12.74
CA GLU A 59 -9.07 -1.79 13.06
C GLU A 59 -10.01 -2.52 12.11
N PHE A 60 -9.59 -3.69 11.66
CA PHE A 60 -10.42 -4.53 10.82
C PHE A 60 -10.32 -6.00 11.20
N GLU A 61 -11.48 -6.65 11.20
CA GLU A 61 -11.55 -8.10 11.24
C GLU A 61 -11.26 -8.65 9.84
N VAL A 62 -10.26 -9.52 9.77
CA VAL A 62 -9.87 -10.22 8.56
C VAL A 62 -10.14 -11.70 8.76
N LYS A 63 -10.67 -12.36 7.74
CA LYS A 63 -10.92 -13.81 7.71
C LYS A 63 -10.07 -14.46 6.61
N PRO A 64 -9.64 -15.72 6.78
CA PRO A 64 -8.99 -16.46 5.71
C PRO A 64 -9.89 -16.54 4.47
N PHE A 65 -9.27 -16.58 3.28
CA PHE A 65 -10.00 -16.81 2.04
C PHE A 65 -10.67 -18.20 2.03
N ASP A 66 -11.71 -18.35 1.20
CA ASP A 66 -12.41 -19.61 0.90
C ASP A 66 -12.95 -20.41 2.10
N GLY A 67 -13.23 -19.73 3.23
CA GLY A 67 -13.77 -20.37 4.43
C GLY A 67 -12.76 -21.21 5.20
N ALA A 68 -11.46 -21.02 4.96
CA ALA A 68 -10.42 -21.67 5.73
C ALA A 68 -10.46 -21.25 7.21
N GLN A 69 -9.94 -22.11 8.09
CA GLN A 69 -9.94 -21.90 9.55
C GLN A 69 -8.60 -21.37 10.08
N HIS A 70 -7.65 -21.08 9.18
CA HIS A 70 -6.30 -20.64 9.51
C HIS A 70 -5.73 -19.76 8.41
N PHE A 71 -4.69 -18.99 8.73
CA PHE A 71 -3.94 -18.19 7.76
C PHE A 71 -2.63 -18.87 7.41
N THR A 72 -2.44 -19.16 6.12
CA THR A 72 -1.11 -19.41 5.57
C THR A 72 -0.32 -18.11 5.47
N ARG A 73 1.00 -18.20 5.35
CA ARG A 73 1.86 -17.03 5.18
C ARG A 73 1.46 -16.18 3.96
N ALA A 74 1.16 -16.83 2.84
CA ALA A 74 0.67 -16.16 1.64
C ALA A 74 -0.73 -15.55 1.83
N ALA A 75 -1.65 -16.28 2.46
CA ALA A 75 -3.00 -15.77 2.72
C ALA A 75 -2.97 -14.52 3.62
N LEU A 76 -2.11 -14.51 4.64
CA LEU A 76 -1.90 -13.35 5.51
C LEU A 76 -1.36 -12.15 4.72
N ALA A 77 -0.33 -12.36 3.89
CA ALA A 77 0.24 -11.30 3.04
C ALA A 77 -0.81 -10.69 2.09
N HIS A 78 -1.59 -11.54 1.42
CA HIS A 78 -2.70 -11.10 0.56
C HIS A 78 -3.73 -10.27 1.33
N ALA A 79 -4.12 -10.72 2.52
CA ALA A 79 -5.14 -10.04 3.29
C ALA A 79 -4.68 -8.66 3.79
N ILE A 80 -3.43 -8.53 4.22
CA ILE A 80 -2.84 -7.24 4.61
C ILE A 80 -2.72 -6.29 3.41
N SER A 81 -2.29 -6.80 2.25
CA SER A 81 -2.23 -5.99 1.02
C SER A 81 -3.61 -5.52 0.56
N ALA A 82 -4.62 -6.39 0.59
CA ALA A 82 -5.99 -6.02 0.27
C ALA A 82 -6.53 -4.94 1.22
N LEU A 83 -6.18 -5.04 2.50
CA LEU A 83 -6.51 -4.01 3.49
C LEU A 83 -5.88 -2.66 3.15
N TYR A 84 -4.58 -2.66 2.86
CA TYR A 84 -3.85 -1.46 2.45
C TYR A 84 -4.47 -0.80 1.22
N GLN A 85 -4.76 -1.58 0.17
CA GLN A 85 -5.40 -1.06 -1.04
C GLN A 85 -6.79 -0.47 -0.76
N ARG A 86 -7.55 -1.11 0.14
CA ARG A 86 -8.88 -0.62 0.54
C ARG A 86 -8.80 0.72 1.24
N ILE A 87 -7.87 0.88 2.19
CA ILE A 87 -7.62 2.14 2.91
C ILE A 87 -7.36 3.27 1.90
N TYR A 88 -6.42 3.07 0.98
CA TYR A 88 -6.08 4.11 -0.01
C TYR A 88 -7.20 4.36 -1.02
N THR A 89 -7.95 3.33 -1.42
CA THR A 89 -9.13 3.50 -2.28
C THR A 89 -10.22 4.32 -1.58
N GLU A 90 -10.41 4.14 -0.28
CA GLU A 90 -11.36 4.91 0.52
C GLU A 90 -10.87 6.35 0.72
N GLU A 91 -9.56 6.57 0.94
CA GLU A 91 -8.96 7.92 1.00
C GLU A 91 -9.05 8.68 -0.33
N ASP A 92 -8.81 8.04 -1.47
CA ASP A 92 -8.95 8.69 -2.79
C ASP A 92 -10.40 9.11 -3.08
N ARG A 93 -11.37 8.35 -2.58
CA ARG A 93 -12.81 8.64 -2.78
C ARG A 93 -13.35 9.69 -1.82
N THR A 94 -12.74 9.82 -0.64
CA THR A 94 -13.21 10.71 0.44
C THR A 94 -12.34 11.95 0.62
N SER A 95 -11.15 11.99 0.00
CA SER A 95 -10.33 13.19 -0.10
C SER A 95 -11.04 14.18 -1.03
N PRO A 96 -11.52 15.33 -0.52
CA PRO A 96 -11.68 16.46 -1.40
C PRO A 96 -10.30 16.73 -2.01
N GLU A 97 -10.20 16.83 -3.33
CA GLU A 97 -9.05 17.47 -3.98
C GLU A 97 -8.90 18.87 -3.38
N VAL A 98 -8.15 19.00 -2.29
CA VAL A 98 -7.65 20.29 -1.85
C VAL A 98 -6.27 20.40 -2.47
N ALA A 99 -6.25 20.57 -3.80
CA ALA A 99 -5.20 21.36 -4.43
C ALA A 99 -5.28 22.71 -3.73
N GLY A 100 -4.44 22.88 -2.70
CA GLY A 100 -4.39 24.08 -1.89
C GLY A 100 -4.14 25.26 -2.80
N HIS A 101 -5.20 25.98 -3.12
CA HIS A 101 -5.14 27.31 -3.68
C HIS A 101 -4.54 28.19 -2.58
N VAL A 102 -3.21 28.17 -2.43
CA VAL A 102 -2.50 29.07 -1.53
C VAL A 102 -2.60 30.46 -2.16
N PRO A 103 -3.36 31.41 -1.59
CA PRO A 103 -3.46 32.74 -2.15
C PRO A 103 -2.07 33.38 -2.04
N GLY A 104 -1.39 33.54 -3.19
CA GLY A 104 -0.04 34.12 -3.24
C GLY A 104 1.07 33.21 -3.76
N MET A 105 0.79 31.94 -4.09
CA MET A 105 1.76 31.09 -4.81
C MET A 105 1.32 30.93 -6.27
N MET A 106 2.19 31.33 -7.21
CA MET A 106 1.96 31.18 -8.65
C MET A 106 1.85 29.70 -9.02
N ASN A 107 0.68 29.29 -9.53
CA ASN A 107 0.47 27.99 -10.14
C ASN A 107 1.36 27.87 -11.40
N ARG A 108 2.05 26.74 -11.55
CA ARG A 108 2.98 26.45 -12.67
C ARG A 108 2.27 25.99 -13.96
N ASP A 109 0.95 25.99 -14.02
CA ASP A 109 0.17 25.40 -15.14
C ASP A 109 -0.33 26.42 -16.18
N THR A 110 0.38 27.52 -16.38
CA THR A 110 0.27 28.30 -17.61
C THR A 110 1.66 28.64 -18.13
N THR A 111 2.30 27.70 -18.81
CA THR A 111 3.22 28.07 -19.90
C THR A 111 2.41 28.63 -21.06
N GLU A 112 1.90 29.86 -20.91
CA GLU A 112 1.74 30.71 -22.08
C GLU A 112 3.15 31.13 -22.50
N VAL A 113 3.63 30.56 -23.59
CA VAL A 113 4.82 31.05 -24.29
C VAL A 113 4.50 32.46 -24.78
N LYS A 114 4.77 33.47 -23.95
CA LYS A 114 4.68 34.88 -24.33
C LYS A 114 5.84 35.20 -25.28
N SER A 115 5.66 34.85 -26.55
CA SER A 115 6.53 35.28 -27.63
C SER A 115 6.34 36.78 -27.85
N SER A 116 7.33 37.54 -27.37
CA SER A 116 7.85 38.80 -27.90
C SER A 116 6.97 39.60 -28.87
N ARG A 117 6.52 40.79 -28.42
CA ARG A 117 6.99 42.04 -29.03
C ARG A 117 6.75 43.24 -28.10
N HIS A 118 7.88 43.75 -27.64
CA HIS A 118 8.11 45.02 -27.00
C HIS A 118 7.93 46.14 -28.03
N SER A 119 7.23 47.23 -27.68
CA SER A 119 7.71 48.61 -27.86
C SER A 119 6.54 49.61 -27.84
N MET A 120 6.34 50.17 -26.65
CA MET A 120 6.10 51.58 -26.30
C MET A 120 5.24 52.51 -27.18
N LEU A 121 4.23 53.04 -26.48
CA LEU A 121 3.74 54.43 -26.48
C LEU A 121 4.67 55.49 -27.11
N LYS A 122 4.12 56.31 -28.00
CA LYS A 122 3.66 57.67 -27.68
C LYS A 122 2.70 58.19 -28.75
#